data_AF-A0A8M9PK41-F1
#
_entry.id   AF-A0A8M9PK41-F1
#
_cell.length_a   1.000
_cell.length_b   1.000
_cell.length_c   1.000
_cell.angle_alpha   90.00
_cell.angle_beta   90.00
_cell.angle_gamma   90.00
#
_symmetry.space_group_name_H-M   'P 1'
#
loop_
_entity.id
_entity.type
_entity.pdbx_description
1 polymer ?
#
loop_
_entity_poly.entity_id
_entity_poly.type
_entity_poly.pdbx_seq_one_letter_code
_entity_poly.pdbx_strand_id
1 'polypeptide(L)'
;MLPRPYIFSHNDGPSSHLFQHVLPHNVSQQQRIEAHLNSTNNFIGPPMNAPRFIPTYQWTPVELSDVACSPNGPMGNNRKRRIQDNSDINLKRQRFSCPSPHNQSARNSNFTSQPVTRPVTGREVTCPTCSSATFIPGGCVPSLGETCHQNAFSPSSVKDKQSDDLEKKESCRAALQTDIQKIFPCAKVFLGGSSLNGFGSRSSDADLCLVIEEGPVNHRKDAVYVLSLVRKLLYKLSYIEKPQLIRAKVPIVKFRDRISGVEFDLNFNNTVGIRNTFLLRTYAFVEKRVRPLVLVIKKWANHHCINDASRGTLSSYTLVLMVLHYLQTLPEPVIPCLQRDYPTCFDPKMDIHLVPSGPSDIPAFVSRNQSSLGDLFLGFLRYYATVFKWDKQVISVRMARTLPKSNCKEWKDKFICVEEPFNRTNTARAVHERMKFEAIKAAFIESYRLLQLRKDLNFILPKSKQMARPQTAPR
;
A
#
# COMPACT_ATOMS: atom_id res chain seq x y z
N MET A 1 -13.77 73.95 -37.00
CA MET A 1 -12.43 74.49 -37.27
C MET A 1 -11.51 73.35 -37.67
N LEU A 2 -10.98 73.39 -38.91
CA LEU A 2 -9.75 72.68 -39.31
C LEU A 2 -8.53 73.42 -38.69
N PRO A 3 -7.26 72.90 -38.61
CA PRO A 3 -6.58 72.02 -39.59
C PRO A 3 -5.56 70.96 -39.04
N ARG A 4 -4.91 70.26 -40.00
CA ARG A 4 -3.77 69.27 -39.94
C ARG A 4 -2.43 69.92 -39.41
N PRO A 5 -1.16 69.45 -39.67
CA PRO A 5 -0.54 68.20 -40.23
C PRO A 5 0.84 67.74 -39.59
N TYR A 6 1.54 66.80 -40.28
CA TYR A 6 2.99 66.44 -40.33
C TYR A 6 3.43 65.11 -39.67
N ILE A 7 4.42 64.31 -40.13
CA ILE A 7 5.01 63.84 -41.42
C ILE A 7 6.23 62.95 -41.02
N PHE A 8 6.45 61.79 -41.68
CA PHE A 8 7.68 60.94 -41.88
C PHE A 8 8.72 60.73 -40.73
N SER A 9 9.31 59.54 -40.51
CA SER A 9 10.28 58.87 -41.41
C SER A 9 10.58 57.38 -41.10
N HIS A 10 11.15 56.71 -42.11
CA HIS A 10 11.65 55.33 -42.24
C HIS A 10 12.59 54.79 -41.13
N ASN A 11 12.57 53.45 -40.93
CA ASN A 11 13.75 52.61 -41.16
C ASN A 11 13.43 51.11 -41.27
N ASP A 12 14.12 50.48 -42.24
CA ASP A 12 14.03 49.10 -42.70
C ASP A 12 14.55 48.03 -41.72
N GLY A 13 14.07 46.79 -41.88
CA GLY A 13 14.73 45.58 -41.38
C GLY A 13 13.81 44.35 -41.27
N PRO A 14 14.09 43.22 -41.95
CA PRO A 14 13.16 42.09 -42.05
C PRO A 14 13.29 41.15 -40.84
N SER A 15 12.21 40.95 -40.09
CA SER A 15 12.14 39.88 -39.10
C SER A 15 11.52 38.63 -39.72
N SER A 16 12.36 37.61 -39.81
CA SER A 16 12.05 36.25 -40.22
C SER A 16 10.85 35.68 -39.45
N HIS A 17 9.79 35.34 -40.17
CA HIS A 17 8.69 34.52 -39.66
C HIS A 17 9.20 33.12 -39.30
N LEU A 18 9.44 32.88 -38.01
CA LEU A 18 9.47 31.54 -37.43
C LEU A 18 8.03 31.16 -37.07
N PHE A 19 7.41 30.32 -37.90
CA PHE A 19 6.14 29.67 -37.59
C PHE A 19 6.30 28.81 -36.33
N GLN A 20 5.99 29.36 -35.16
CA GLN A 20 5.61 28.54 -34.01
C GLN A 20 4.20 28.00 -34.28
N HIS A 21 4.11 26.71 -34.59
CA HIS A 21 2.84 25.99 -34.54
C HIS A 21 2.35 25.95 -33.09
N VAL A 22 1.62 26.98 -32.67
CA VAL A 22 0.82 26.96 -31.45
C VAL A 22 -0.37 26.04 -31.73
N LEU A 23 -0.29 24.79 -31.24
CA LEU A 23 -1.45 23.91 -31.22
C LEU A 23 -2.51 24.51 -30.26
N PRO A 24 -3.79 24.63 -30.67
CA PRO A 24 -4.82 25.27 -29.88
C PRO A 24 -5.07 24.53 -28.55
N HIS A 25 -5.51 25.28 -27.53
CA HIS A 25 -5.70 24.83 -26.14
C HIS A 25 -6.73 23.69 -25.90
N ASN A 26 -7.27 23.06 -26.94
CA ASN A 26 -8.32 22.02 -26.87
C ASN A 26 -7.88 20.62 -27.35
N VAL A 27 -6.58 20.38 -27.56
CA VAL A 27 -6.08 19.08 -28.05
C VAL A 27 -5.88 18.10 -26.89
N SER A 28 -6.54 16.93 -26.95
CA SER A 28 -6.43 15.85 -25.94
C SER A 28 -5.00 15.32 -25.80
N GLN A 29 -4.62 14.78 -24.63
CA GLN A 29 -3.27 14.21 -24.44
C GLN A 29 -2.97 13.09 -25.44
N GLN A 30 -3.97 12.29 -25.81
CA GLN A 30 -3.86 11.32 -26.89
C GLN A 30 -3.41 11.98 -28.21
N GLN A 31 -4.09 13.05 -28.65
CA GLN A 31 -3.74 13.75 -29.89
C GLN A 31 -2.38 14.44 -29.81
N ARG A 32 -1.94 14.89 -28.63
CA ARG A 32 -0.59 15.45 -28.43
C ARG A 32 0.48 14.36 -28.49
N ILE A 33 0.24 13.22 -27.85
CA ILE A 33 1.11 12.04 -27.93
C ILE A 33 1.19 11.55 -29.37
N GLU A 34 0.07 11.50 -30.08
CA GLU A 34 0.02 11.14 -31.51
C GLU A 34 0.76 12.17 -32.36
N ALA A 35 0.62 13.48 -32.10
CA ALA A 35 1.38 14.52 -32.78
C ALA A 35 2.89 14.41 -32.50
N HIS A 36 3.28 14.08 -31.27
CA HIS A 36 4.69 13.91 -30.89
C HIS A 36 5.29 12.63 -31.48
N LEU A 37 4.54 11.53 -31.48
CA LEU A 37 4.89 10.25 -32.14
C LEU A 37 4.97 10.40 -33.66
N ASN A 38 4.09 11.19 -34.27
CA ASN A 38 4.10 11.45 -35.71
C ASN A 38 5.24 12.42 -36.09
N SER A 39 5.59 13.37 -35.22
CA SER A 39 6.72 14.30 -35.42
C SER A 39 8.09 13.63 -35.19
N THR A 40 8.17 12.59 -34.36
CA THR A 40 9.43 11.86 -34.11
C THR A 40 9.85 10.95 -35.26
N ASN A 41 9.04 10.82 -36.32
CA ASN A 41 9.47 10.24 -37.59
C ASN A 41 10.27 11.21 -38.48
N ASN A 42 10.46 12.49 -38.11
CA ASN A 42 11.09 13.47 -39.01
C ASN A 42 11.88 14.63 -38.37
N PHE A 43 12.45 14.49 -37.16
CA PHE A 43 13.37 15.53 -36.63
C PHE A 43 14.55 14.96 -35.83
N ILE A 44 15.76 15.19 -36.37
CA ILE A 44 17.02 15.25 -35.61
C ILE A 44 17.26 16.74 -35.35
N GLY A 45 17.12 17.16 -34.09
CA GLY A 45 17.41 18.52 -33.62
C GLY A 45 18.17 18.48 -32.29
N PRO A 46 18.94 19.52 -31.94
CA PRO A 46 19.97 19.44 -30.90
C PRO A 46 19.36 19.32 -29.50
N PRO A 47 20.08 18.72 -28.54
CA PRO A 47 19.55 18.42 -27.22
C PRO A 47 19.39 19.71 -26.40
N MET A 48 18.15 20.03 -26.01
CA MET A 48 17.87 21.10 -25.05
C MET A 48 17.66 20.50 -23.66
N ASN A 49 18.55 20.94 -22.76
CA ASN A 49 18.56 20.87 -21.30
C ASN A 49 18.66 19.49 -20.61
N ALA A 50 19.70 19.40 -19.77
CA ALA A 50 20.11 18.26 -18.99
C ALA A 50 18.95 17.62 -18.20
N PRO A 51 18.91 16.27 -18.10
CA PRO A 51 17.96 15.61 -17.22
C PRO A 51 18.22 16.09 -15.79
N ARG A 52 17.23 16.74 -15.17
CA ARG A 52 17.19 16.82 -13.71
C ARG A 52 17.08 15.37 -13.22
N PHE A 53 18.22 14.79 -12.84
CA PHE A 53 18.26 13.50 -12.16
C PHE A 53 17.29 13.58 -10.99
N ILE A 54 16.25 12.75 -11.02
CA ILE A 54 15.51 12.44 -9.81
C ILE A 54 16.55 11.81 -8.88
N PRO A 55 16.77 12.34 -7.67
CA PRO A 55 17.71 11.72 -6.75
C PRO A 55 17.35 10.23 -6.64
N THR A 56 18.31 9.34 -6.86
CA THR A 56 18.23 8.00 -6.27
C THR A 56 17.77 8.19 -4.84
N TYR A 57 16.74 7.45 -4.40
CA TYR A 57 16.20 7.56 -3.05
C TYR A 57 17.33 7.32 -2.04
N GLN A 58 18.02 8.39 -1.64
CA GLN A 58 19.11 8.31 -0.68
C GLN A 58 18.47 8.15 0.68
N TRP A 59 18.50 6.92 1.15
CA TRP A 59 18.10 6.55 2.48
C TRP A 59 19.27 6.80 3.43
N THR A 60 19.08 7.66 4.42
CA THR A 60 19.85 7.62 5.65
C THR A 60 18.93 7.05 6.74
N PRO A 61 19.30 5.95 7.40
CA PRO A 61 18.64 5.56 8.64
C PRO A 61 18.83 6.71 9.62
N VAL A 62 17.74 7.21 10.22
CA VAL A 62 17.87 7.89 11.50
C VAL A 62 18.37 6.84 12.48
N GLU A 63 19.65 6.91 12.82
CA GLU A 63 20.18 6.22 13.99
C GLU A 63 19.43 6.80 15.20
N LEU A 64 18.41 6.07 15.64
CA LEU A 64 17.90 6.26 16.98
C LEU A 64 19.05 5.86 17.89
N SER A 65 19.69 6.86 18.48
CA SER A 65 20.72 6.68 19.49
C SER A 65 20.18 5.73 20.56
N ASP A 66 20.79 4.55 20.64
CA ASP A 66 20.64 3.69 21.80
C ASP A 66 21.12 4.51 23.00
N VAL A 67 20.19 4.87 23.88
CA VAL A 67 20.54 5.42 25.19
C VAL A 67 21.27 4.29 25.91
N ALA A 68 22.60 4.39 25.92
CA ALA A 68 23.49 3.42 26.53
C ALA A 68 23.21 3.31 28.03
N CYS A 69 22.65 2.18 28.47
CA CYS A 69 22.89 1.70 29.83
C CYS A 69 24.22 0.94 29.83
N SER A 70 25.17 1.44 30.60
CA SER A 70 26.50 0.85 30.82
C SER A 70 26.44 -0.62 31.22
N PRO A 71 27.34 -1.46 30.69
CA PRO A 71 27.69 -2.72 31.33
C PRO A 71 29.16 -2.72 31.78
N ASN A 72 29.38 -2.79 33.09
CA ASN A 72 30.62 -3.30 33.66
C ASN A 72 30.63 -4.83 33.54
N GLY A 73 31.64 -5.42 32.89
CA GLY A 73 31.93 -6.86 33.01
C GLY A 73 32.49 -7.52 31.73
N PRO A 74 33.39 -8.53 31.84
CA PRO A 74 34.63 -8.55 31.07
C PRO A 74 34.63 -9.38 29.77
N MET A 75 35.66 -9.10 28.98
CA MET A 75 36.06 -9.68 27.69
C MET A 75 35.98 -11.20 27.57
N GLY A 76 35.55 -11.67 26.39
CA GLY A 76 35.71 -13.04 25.90
C GLY A 76 35.95 -13.06 24.39
N ASN A 77 36.93 -13.84 23.95
CA ASN A 77 37.66 -13.74 22.69
C ASN A 77 36.90 -14.02 21.36
N ASN A 78 37.39 -13.34 20.33
CA ASN A 78 37.27 -13.59 18.89
C ASN A 78 37.14 -15.05 18.44
N ARG A 79 36.33 -15.27 17.38
CA ARG A 79 36.75 -16.08 16.21
C ARG A 79 35.90 -15.79 14.96
N LYS A 80 36.53 -15.11 13.99
CA LYS A 80 36.11 -15.02 12.58
C LYS A 80 36.18 -16.41 11.93
N ARG A 81 35.19 -16.76 11.10
CA ARG A 81 35.38 -17.72 10.00
C ARG A 81 34.86 -17.15 8.68
N ARG A 82 35.68 -17.38 7.67
CA ARG A 82 35.70 -16.83 6.32
C ARG A 82 35.00 -17.81 5.37
N ILE A 83 34.15 -17.23 4.52
CA ILE A 83 33.70 -17.57 3.16
C ILE A 83 34.22 -18.89 2.55
N GLN A 84 33.32 -19.64 1.91
CA GLN A 84 33.64 -20.33 0.64
C GLN A 84 32.41 -20.48 -0.28
N ASP A 85 32.57 -19.99 -1.50
CA ASP A 85 31.72 -20.19 -2.68
C ASP A 85 31.66 -21.67 -3.10
N ASN A 86 30.58 -22.12 -3.74
CA ASN A 86 30.51 -22.37 -5.19
C ASN A 86 29.24 -23.14 -5.65
N SER A 87 28.87 -22.87 -6.91
CA SER A 87 28.29 -23.76 -7.92
C SER A 87 26.84 -24.33 -7.82
N ASP A 88 26.02 -23.83 -8.74
CA ASP A 88 25.37 -24.56 -9.86
C ASP A 88 24.12 -25.47 -9.72
N ILE A 89 23.10 -25.02 -10.46
CA ILE A 89 22.16 -25.73 -11.36
C ILE A 89 21.15 -26.72 -10.74
N ASN A 90 19.84 -26.40 -10.82
CA ASN A 90 18.87 -27.09 -11.70
C ASN A 90 17.44 -26.57 -11.53
N LEU A 91 16.90 -26.04 -12.64
CA LEU A 91 15.49 -25.72 -12.85
C LEU A 91 14.69 -27.01 -13.07
N LYS A 92 13.68 -27.29 -12.23
CA LYS A 92 12.55 -28.15 -12.62
C LYS A 92 11.23 -27.53 -12.17
N ARG A 93 10.50 -26.99 -13.16
CA ARG A 93 9.07 -26.69 -13.06
C ARG A 93 8.29 -27.99 -12.95
N GLN A 94 7.28 -28.03 -12.09
CA GLN A 94 6.10 -28.86 -12.31
C GLN A 94 4.84 -28.01 -12.19
N ARG A 95 4.09 -27.99 -13.30
CA ARG A 95 2.68 -27.62 -13.37
C ARG A 95 1.89 -28.67 -12.59
N PHE A 96 0.90 -28.25 -11.81
CA PHE A 96 -0.23 -29.12 -11.51
C PHE A 96 -1.56 -28.37 -11.67
N SER A 97 -2.37 -28.94 -12.56
CA SER A 97 -3.76 -28.64 -12.83
C SER A 97 -4.64 -29.26 -11.73
N CYS A 98 -5.85 -28.71 -11.57
CA CYS A 98 -6.94 -29.21 -10.71
C CYS A 98 -7.29 -30.69 -10.95
N PRO A 99 -8.08 -31.26 -10.03
CA PRO A 99 -9.40 -31.72 -10.45
C PRO A 99 -10.55 -31.30 -9.51
N SER A 100 -11.69 -30.96 -10.15
CA SER A 100 -13.03 -30.93 -9.53
C SER A 100 -13.53 -32.35 -9.22
N PRO A 101 -14.60 -32.49 -8.42
CA PRO A 101 -15.53 -33.60 -8.57
C PRO A 101 -16.93 -33.14 -9.01
N HIS A 102 -17.49 -33.93 -9.92
CA HIS A 102 -18.84 -33.89 -10.46
C HIS A 102 -19.94 -34.28 -9.45
N ASN A 103 -21.11 -33.70 -9.70
CA ASN A 103 -22.48 -34.19 -9.51
C ASN A 103 -22.68 -35.62 -9.00
N GLN A 104 -23.54 -35.76 -7.98
CA GLN A 104 -24.61 -36.75 -7.97
C GLN A 104 -25.93 -36.13 -7.49
N SER A 105 -26.99 -36.49 -8.21
CA SER A 105 -28.40 -36.17 -8.00
C SER A 105 -29.06 -37.13 -7.01
N ALA A 106 -29.96 -36.65 -6.14
CA ALA A 106 -31.20 -37.37 -5.82
C ALA A 106 -32.21 -36.53 -5.00
N ARG A 107 -33.41 -36.43 -5.58
CA ARG A 107 -34.76 -36.52 -4.98
C ARG A 107 -35.30 -35.43 -4.03
N ASN A 108 -36.21 -34.65 -4.63
CA ASN A 108 -37.56 -34.28 -4.17
C ASN A 108 -38.02 -34.73 -2.77
N SER A 109 -38.42 -33.74 -1.97
CA SER A 109 -39.68 -33.80 -1.22
C SER A 109 -40.21 -32.38 -0.99
N ASN A 110 -41.34 -32.07 -1.64
CA ASN A 110 -42.16 -30.91 -1.40
C ASN A 110 -42.77 -30.97 0.00
N PHE A 111 -42.71 -29.89 0.78
CA PHE A 111 -43.75 -29.57 1.76
C PHE A 111 -43.94 -28.06 1.85
N THR A 112 -45.12 -27.63 1.41
CA THR A 112 -45.72 -26.32 1.56
C THR A 112 -46.53 -26.28 2.86
N SER A 113 -46.35 -25.25 3.67
CA SER A 113 -47.44 -24.64 4.47
C SER A 113 -46.99 -23.32 5.08
N GLN A 114 -47.68 -22.23 4.74
CA GLN A 114 -47.70 -20.96 5.49
C GLN A 114 -48.76 -21.01 6.63
N PRO A 115 -49.15 -19.87 7.25
CA PRO A 115 -48.50 -19.21 8.38
C PRO A 115 -49.43 -19.14 9.61
N VAL A 116 -48.89 -18.83 10.80
CA VAL A 116 -49.75 -18.48 11.96
C VAL A 116 -49.35 -17.12 12.53
N THR A 117 -50.35 -16.26 12.60
CA THR A 117 -50.37 -14.89 13.11
C THR A 117 -50.64 -14.83 14.63
N ARG A 118 -49.79 -14.07 15.35
CA ARG A 118 -50.06 -13.12 16.48
C ARG A 118 -50.81 -13.62 17.75
N PRO A 119 -50.59 -13.02 18.95
CA PRO A 119 -50.64 -11.56 19.17
C PRO A 119 -49.60 -10.93 20.12
N VAL A 120 -49.67 -9.60 20.06
CA VAL A 120 -48.97 -8.55 20.80
C VAL A 120 -49.53 -8.42 22.21
N THR A 121 -48.67 -8.25 23.21
CA THR A 121 -49.00 -7.51 24.44
C THR A 121 -47.81 -6.63 24.82
N GLY A 122 -48.06 -5.33 24.89
CA GLY A 122 -47.09 -4.32 25.30
C GLY A 122 -46.86 -4.30 26.80
N ARG A 123 -45.69 -3.78 27.18
CA ARG A 123 -45.44 -3.12 28.48
C ARG A 123 -44.27 -2.17 28.30
N GLU A 124 -44.56 -0.88 28.39
CA GLU A 124 -43.58 0.16 28.73
C GLU A 124 -43.10 -0.08 30.16
N VAL A 125 -41.79 -0.13 30.39
CA VAL A 125 -41.19 0.23 31.68
C VAL A 125 -39.84 0.92 31.42
N THR A 126 -39.71 2.03 32.11
CA THR A 126 -38.67 3.03 32.25
C THR A 126 -37.23 2.55 32.54
N CYS A 127 -36.26 3.39 32.13
CA CYS A 127 -34.87 3.36 32.58
C CYS A 127 -34.71 3.35 34.11
N PRO A 128 -33.56 2.84 34.59
CA PRO A 128 -32.88 3.46 35.71
C PRO A 128 -31.43 3.85 35.36
N THR A 129 -31.10 5.07 35.78
CA THR A 129 -29.75 5.64 35.90
C THR A 129 -28.94 5.01 37.03
N CYS A 130 -27.62 4.95 36.80
CA CYS A 130 -26.48 4.91 37.73
C CYS A 130 -26.45 3.85 38.84
N SER A 131 -25.38 3.04 38.85
CA SER A 131 -24.56 2.80 40.05
C SER A 131 -23.19 2.22 39.68
N SER A 132 -22.19 2.80 40.31
CA SER A 132 -20.75 2.53 40.31
C SER A 132 -20.42 1.04 40.53
N ALA A 133 -19.58 0.46 39.66
CA ALA A 133 -18.97 -0.84 39.92
C ALA A 133 -17.46 -0.67 40.11
N THR A 134 -17.05 -1.02 41.32
CA THR A 134 -15.75 -0.90 41.94
C THR A 134 -14.67 -1.70 41.20
N PHE A 135 -13.49 -1.09 41.10
CA PHE A 135 -12.24 -1.66 40.61
C PHE A 135 -11.86 -2.90 41.44
N ILE A 136 -11.63 -4.05 40.79
CA ILE A 136 -10.90 -5.17 41.41
C ILE A 136 -9.53 -5.28 40.68
N PRO A 137 -8.41 -5.03 41.37
CA PRO A 137 -7.08 -5.29 40.83
C PRO A 137 -6.68 -6.73 41.15
N GLY A 138 -6.34 -7.53 40.14
CA GLY A 138 -5.80 -8.87 40.43
C GLY A 138 -5.88 -9.84 39.26
N GLY A 139 -4.86 -9.80 38.41
CA GLY A 139 -4.65 -10.78 37.35
C GLY A 139 -3.39 -10.43 36.57
N CYS A 140 -2.23 -10.62 37.20
CA CYS A 140 -0.94 -10.55 36.50
C CYS A 140 -1.00 -11.52 35.31
N VAL A 141 -0.95 -10.96 34.10
CA VAL A 141 -0.62 -11.71 32.90
C VAL A 141 0.79 -12.26 33.12
N PRO A 142 1.02 -13.59 33.03
CA PRO A 142 2.37 -14.10 33.03
C PRO A 142 3.11 -13.46 31.87
N SER A 143 4.28 -12.87 32.15
CA SER A 143 5.21 -12.40 31.13
C SER A 143 5.32 -13.48 30.05
N LEU A 144 5.11 -13.11 28.78
CA LEU A 144 5.48 -13.98 27.67
C LEU A 144 6.94 -14.37 27.92
N GLY A 145 7.17 -15.64 28.25
CA GLY A 145 8.50 -16.13 28.61
C GLY A 145 9.54 -15.64 27.62
N GLU A 146 10.59 -15.03 28.16
CA GLU A 146 11.69 -14.40 27.42
C GLU A 146 12.50 -15.38 26.55
N THR A 147 12.11 -16.66 26.47
CA THR A 147 12.75 -17.69 25.67
C THR A 147 12.45 -17.63 24.17
N CYS A 148 11.54 -16.75 23.70
CA CYS A 148 11.30 -16.58 22.26
C CYS A 148 12.03 -15.36 21.64
N HIS A 149 12.81 -14.60 22.42
CA HIS A 149 13.45 -13.37 21.92
C HIS A 149 14.73 -13.60 21.10
N GLN A 150 15.36 -14.78 21.15
CA GLN A 150 16.66 -14.96 20.49
C GLN A 150 16.62 -15.63 19.11
N ASN A 151 15.58 -16.38 18.75
CA ASN A 151 15.60 -17.20 17.50
C ASN A 151 14.48 -16.93 16.48
N ALA A 152 13.62 -15.92 16.68
CA ALA A 152 12.59 -15.54 15.70
C ALA A 152 12.80 -14.15 15.06
N PHE A 153 13.70 -13.34 15.61
CA PHE A 153 14.01 -12.00 15.12
C PHE A 153 15.49 -11.68 15.37
N SER A 154 16.40 -12.27 14.60
CA SER A 154 17.78 -11.77 14.52
C SER A 154 17.79 -10.53 13.59
N PRO A 155 18.05 -9.30 14.07
CA PRO A 155 17.92 -8.08 13.27
C PRO A 155 19.07 -7.86 12.28
N SER A 156 20.21 -8.53 12.47
CA SER A 156 21.43 -8.30 11.69
C SER A 156 21.36 -8.90 10.28
N SER A 157 20.92 -10.15 10.11
CA SER A 157 20.89 -10.80 8.78
C SER A 157 19.66 -10.47 7.92
N VAL A 158 18.66 -9.78 8.47
CA VAL A 158 17.44 -9.38 7.73
C VAL A 158 17.60 -8.02 7.06
N LYS A 159 18.39 -7.12 7.66
CA LYS A 159 18.67 -5.77 7.14
C LYS A 159 19.40 -5.82 5.79
N ASP A 160 20.48 -6.61 5.68
CA ASP A 160 21.31 -6.67 4.46
C ASP A 160 20.52 -7.12 3.23
N LYS A 161 19.70 -8.17 3.36
CA LYS A 161 18.95 -8.73 2.22
C LYS A 161 17.67 -7.97 1.84
N GLN A 162 17.15 -7.08 2.70
CA GLN A 162 16.04 -6.19 2.32
C GLN A 162 16.54 -5.00 1.50
N SER A 163 17.80 -4.59 1.68
CA SER A 163 18.47 -3.61 0.82
C SER A 163 18.59 -4.16 -0.60
N ASP A 164 19.08 -5.40 -0.74
CA ASP A 164 19.27 -6.05 -2.06
C ASP A 164 17.99 -6.12 -2.91
N ASP A 165 16.83 -6.42 -2.30
CA ASP A 165 15.55 -6.48 -3.02
C ASP A 165 15.10 -5.09 -3.49
N LEU A 166 15.29 -4.08 -2.64
CA LEU A 166 14.95 -2.71 -2.98
C LEU A 166 15.87 -2.16 -4.09
N GLU A 167 17.17 -2.44 -4.02
CA GLU A 167 18.16 -2.04 -5.03
C GLU A 167 17.86 -2.66 -6.39
N LYS A 168 17.44 -3.93 -6.43
CA LYS A 168 16.98 -4.60 -7.66
C LYS A 168 15.74 -3.91 -8.23
N LYS A 169 14.77 -3.60 -7.38
CA LYS A 169 13.54 -2.89 -7.78
C LYS A 169 13.84 -1.48 -8.33
N GLU A 170 14.73 -0.77 -7.68
CA GLU A 170 15.15 0.58 -8.09
C GLU A 170 15.96 0.54 -9.40
N SER A 171 16.81 -0.46 -9.58
CA SER A 171 17.56 -0.68 -10.82
C SER A 171 16.62 -0.92 -12.01
N CYS A 172 15.60 -1.76 -11.85
CA CYS A 172 14.56 -1.96 -12.87
C CYS A 172 13.75 -0.68 -13.12
N ARG A 173 13.40 0.08 -12.07
CA ARG A 173 12.70 1.37 -12.21
C ARG A 173 13.53 2.36 -13.05
N ALA A 174 14.83 2.47 -12.76
CA ALA A 174 15.73 3.38 -13.46
C ALA A 174 15.91 3.00 -14.94
N ALA A 175 16.08 1.71 -15.25
CA ALA A 175 16.14 1.23 -16.63
C ALA A 175 14.83 1.53 -17.38
N LEU A 176 13.70 1.22 -16.76
CA LEU A 176 12.38 1.44 -17.36
C LEU A 176 12.08 2.94 -17.56
N GLN A 177 12.53 3.81 -16.65
CA GLN A 177 12.46 5.26 -16.82
C GLN A 177 13.14 5.70 -18.12
N THR A 178 14.38 5.27 -18.35
CA THR A 178 15.12 5.60 -19.58
C THR A 178 14.41 5.08 -20.84
N ASP A 179 13.87 3.86 -20.80
CA ASP A 179 13.17 3.28 -21.94
C ASP A 179 11.85 4.00 -22.24
N ILE A 180 11.07 4.34 -21.22
CA ILE A 180 9.80 5.07 -21.37
C ILE A 180 10.06 6.51 -21.88
N GLN A 181 11.15 7.14 -21.46
CA GLN A 181 11.54 8.47 -21.91
C GLN A 181 11.85 8.56 -23.41
N LYS A 182 12.15 7.43 -24.07
CA LYS A 182 12.27 7.37 -25.55
C LYS A 182 10.96 7.67 -26.27
N ILE A 183 9.82 7.42 -25.62
CA ILE A 183 8.47 7.67 -26.16
C ILE A 183 7.87 8.94 -25.54
N PHE A 184 8.17 9.19 -24.27
CA PHE A 184 7.64 10.31 -23.50
C PHE A 184 8.78 11.06 -22.79
N PRO A 185 9.46 12.01 -23.45
CA PRO A 185 10.67 12.66 -22.91
C PRO A 185 10.48 13.25 -21.50
N CYS A 186 9.30 13.81 -21.23
CA CYS A 186 8.96 14.43 -19.93
C CYS A 186 8.48 13.42 -18.87
N ALA A 187 8.43 12.12 -19.16
CA ALA A 187 7.93 11.10 -18.25
C ALA A 187 8.82 10.88 -17.03
N LYS A 188 8.19 10.58 -15.90
CA LYS A 188 8.86 10.17 -14.66
C LYS A 188 8.20 8.94 -14.06
N VAL A 189 9.00 7.93 -13.73
CA VAL A 189 8.56 6.67 -13.13
C VAL A 189 8.96 6.66 -11.66
N PHE A 190 7.96 6.61 -10.79
CA PHE A 190 8.12 6.52 -9.36
C PHE A 190 7.90 5.10 -8.88
N LEU A 191 8.79 4.60 -8.03
CA LEU A 191 8.54 3.43 -7.21
C LEU A 191 7.64 3.83 -6.03
N GLY A 192 6.72 2.96 -5.64
CA GLY A 192 5.77 3.24 -4.57
C GLY A 192 5.32 1.98 -3.85
N GLY A 193 4.18 2.11 -3.17
CA GLY A 193 3.50 1.00 -2.53
C GLY A 193 4.37 0.28 -1.50
N SER A 194 4.28 -1.05 -1.46
CA SER A 194 4.90 -1.82 -0.38
C SER A 194 6.43 -1.83 -0.41
N SER A 195 7.04 -1.51 -1.56
CA SER A 195 8.48 -1.39 -1.70
C SER A 195 9.07 -0.21 -0.90
N LEU A 196 8.35 0.91 -0.81
CA LEU A 196 8.85 2.13 -0.17
C LEU A 196 8.09 2.54 1.08
N ASN A 197 6.85 2.07 1.29
CA ASN A 197 6.04 2.50 2.44
C ASN A 197 6.46 1.92 3.81
N GLY A 198 7.50 1.07 3.86
CA GLY A 198 8.01 0.48 5.11
C GLY A 198 7.28 -0.78 5.58
N PHE A 199 6.19 -1.19 4.91
CA PHE A 199 5.36 -2.36 5.22
C PHE A 199 5.46 -3.49 4.18
N GLY A 200 6.54 -3.49 3.39
CA GLY A 200 6.89 -4.52 2.43
C GLY A 200 7.41 -5.81 3.05
N SER A 201 7.29 -6.90 2.29
CA SER A 201 7.89 -8.19 2.58
C SER A 201 8.81 -8.61 1.42
N ARG A 202 9.64 -9.63 1.61
CA ARG A 202 10.54 -10.12 0.54
C ARG A 202 9.81 -10.70 -0.68
N SER A 203 8.55 -11.06 -0.53
CA SER A 203 7.70 -11.54 -1.62
C SER A 203 6.75 -10.46 -2.15
N SER A 204 7.00 -9.19 -1.81
CA SER A 204 6.17 -8.08 -2.28
C SER A 204 6.47 -7.74 -3.73
N ASP A 205 5.41 -7.65 -4.54
CA ASP A 205 5.42 -7.02 -5.86
C ASP A 205 5.88 -5.54 -5.74
N ALA A 206 6.31 -4.98 -6.87
CA ALA A 206 6.77 -3.60 -6.97
C ALA A 206 5.72 -2.73 -7.68
N ASP A 207 5.21 -1.72 -6.98
CA ASP A 207 4.26 -0.77 -7.53
C ASP A 207 5.00 0.40 -8.20
N LEU A 208 4.71 0.67 -9.48
CA LEU A 208 5.25 1.80 -10.23
C LEU A 208 4.13 2.78 -10.63
N CYS A 209 4.43 4.08 -10.60
CA CYS A 209 3.57 5.13 -11.12
C CYS A 209 4.32 5.91 -12.20
N LEU A 210 3.84 5.82 -13.44
CA LEU A 210 4.27 6.68 -14.53
C LEU A 210 3.54 8.02 -14.43
N VAL A 211 4.29 9.11 -14.36
CA VAL A 211 3.78 10.48 -14.35
C VAL A 211 4.20 11.20 -15.62
N ILE A 212 3.24 11.79 -16.32
CA ILE A 212 3.47 12.66 -17.48
C ILE A 212 2.66 13.94 -17.26
N GLU A 213 3.35 15.07 -17.09
CA GLU A 213 2.76 16.39 -16.88
C GLU A 213 2.56 17.12 -18.21
N GLU A 214 1.53 16.74 -18.97
CA GLU A 214 1.15 17.50 -20.18
C GLU A 214 -0.36 17.65 -20.33
N GLY A 215 -0.85 18.85 -20.02
CA GLY A 215 -2.18 19.34 -20.42
C GLY A 215 -3.38 18.74 -19.67
N PRO A 216 -4.61 19.16 -20.04
CA PRO A 216 -5.84 18.64 -19.45
C PRO A 216 -6.07 17.18 -19.88
N VAL A 217 -5.95 16.25 -18.94
CA VAL A 217 -6.03 14.80 -19.16
C VAL A 217 -7.45 14.28 -18.90
N ASN A 218 -8.02 13.53 -19.84
CA ASN A 218 -9.13 12.65 -19.56
C ASN A 218 -8.59 11.37 -18.89
N HIS A 219 -8.46 11.43 -17.55
CA HIS A 219 -7.66 10.51 -16.74
C HIS A 219 -7.82 9.01 -17.03
N ARG A 220 -9.01 8.52 -17.44
CA ARG A 220 -9.21 7.08 -17.66
C ARG A 220 -8.94 6.64 -19.10
N LYS A 221 -9.42 7.38 -20.10
CA LYS A 221 -9.20 7.02 -21.52
C LYS A 221 -7.72 7.18 -21.88
N ASP A 222 -7.11 8.26 -21.40
CA ASP A 222 -5.69 8.53 -21.61
C ASP A 222 -4.81 7.49 -20.89
N ALA A 223 -5.21 7.05 -19.68
CA ALA A 223 -4.48 5.99 -18.97
C ALA A 223 -4.43 4.67 -19.76
N VAL A 224 -5.56 4.18 -20.28
CA VAL A 224 -5.57 2.91 -21.03
C VAL A 224 -4.77 3.04 -22.32
N TYR A 225 -4.86 4.18 -23.00
CA TYR A 225 -4.09 4.47 -24.22
C TYR A 225 -2.58 4.50 -23.94
N VAL A 226 -2.12 5.34 -23.00
CA VAL A 226 -0.71 5.46 -22.62
C VAL A 226 -0.16 4.11 -22.16
N LEU A 227 -0.87 3.40 -21.29
CA LEU A 227 -0.45 2.08 -20.83
C LEU A 227 -0.42 1.05 -21.98
N SER A 228 -1.24 1.19 -23.01
CA SER A 228 -1.16 0.33 -24.19
C SER A 228 0.10 0.59 -25.02
N LEU A 229 0.55 1.85 -25.11
CA LEU A 229 1.81 2.24 -25.76
C LEU A 229 3.00 1.72 -24.95
N VAL A 230 2.98 1.94 -23.63
CA VAL A 230 4.03 1.41 -22.74
C VAL A 230 4.08 -0.11 -22.83
N ARG A 231 2.94 -0.83 -22.84
CA ARG A 231 2.92 -2.28 -23.04
C ARG A 231 3.59 -2.69 -24.36
N LYS A 232 3.34 -1.99 -25.47
CA LYS A 232 4.00 -2.26 -26.76
C LYS A 232 5.51 -2.06 -26.68
N LEU A 233 5.98 -1.04 -25.96
CA LEU A 233 7.41 -0.86 -25.65
C LEU A 233 7.96 -2.04 -24.85
N LEU A 234 7.28 -2.43 -23.75
CA LEU A 234 7.74 -3.53 -22.88
C LEU A 234 7.95 -4.85 -23.64
N TYR A 235 7.15 -5.16 -24.67
CA TYR A 235 7.37 -6.35 -25.50
C TYR A 235 8.69 -6.34 -26.28
N LYS A 236 9.30 -5.17 -26.50
CA LYS A 236 10.58 -5.01 -27.19
C LYS A 236 11.78 -5.10 -26.24
N LEU A 237 11.56 -5.07 -24.93
CA LEU A 237 12.62 -5.06 -23.91
C LEU A 237 12.97 -6.50 -23.50
N SER A 238 14.20 -6.94 -23.76
CA SER A 238 14.64 -8.32 -23.51
C SER A 238 14.63 -8.74 -22.04
N TYR A 239 14.75 -7.78 -21.13
CA TYR A 239 14.74 -7.99 -19.68
C TYR A 239 13.32 -8.03 -19.09
N ILE A 240 12.27 -7.84 -19.89
CA ILE A 240 10.87 -7.84 -19.43
C ILE A 240 10.15 -9.10 -19.90
N GLU A 241 9.44 -9.77 -18.99
CA GLU A 241 8.59 -10.92 -19.25
C GLU A 241 7.10 -10.58 -19.09
N LYS A 242 6.28 -11.16 -19.97
CA LYS A 242 4.80 -11.24 -19.85
C LYS A 242 4.09 -9.90 -19.56
N PRO A 243 4.35 -8.81 -20.30
CA PRO A 243 3.63 -7.56 -20.08
C PRO A 243 2.13 -7.72 -20.41
N GLN A 244 1.26 -7.49 -19.43
CA GLN A 244 -0.19 -7.66 -19.52
C GLN A 244 -0.91 -6.40 -19.04
N LEU A 245 -1.80 -5.86 -19.88
CA LEU A 245 -2.68 -4.75 -19.50
C LEU A 245 -3.92 -5.29 -18.77
N ILE A 246 -4.12 -4.87 -17.54
CA ILE A 246 -5.27 -5.22 -16.70
C ILE A 246 -6.19 -3.99 -16.58
N ARG A 247 -7.43 -4.12 -17.07
CA ARG A 247 -8.43 -3.04 -17.12
C ARG A 247 -9.29 -2.99 -15.85
N ALA A 248 -8.68 -2.67 -14.71
CA ALA A 248 -9.39 -2.44 -13.46
C ALA A 248 -9.88 -0.96 -13.33
N LYS A 249 -10.37 -0.57 -12.13
CA LYS A 249 -10.72 0.83 -11.83
C LYS A 249 -9.51 1.76 -12.04
N VAL A 250 -8.34 1.32 -11.59
CA VAL A 250 -7.03 1.90 -11.95
C VAL A 250 -6.39 0.90 -12.92
N PRO A 251 -6.34 1.21 -14.23
CA PRO A 251 -5.67 0.34 -15.18
C PRO A 251 -4.18 0.21 -14.85
N ILE A 252 -3.64 -0.99 -15.01
CA ILE A 252 -2.22 -1.28 -14.77
C ILE A 252 -1.64 -2.16 -15.88
N VAL A 253 -0.34 -2.03 -16.13
CA VAL A 253 0.44 -3.01 -16.89
C VAL A 253 1.25 -3.82 -15.89
N LYS A 254 0.88 -5.10 -15.75
CA LYS A 254 1.62 -6.06 -14.95
C LYS A 254 2.69 -6.73 -15.80
N PHE A 255 3.91 -6.82 -15.31
CA PHE A 255 5.03 -7.49 -15.98
C PHE A 255 6.00 -8.07 -14.96
N ARG A 256 6.99 -8.85 -15.42
CA ARG A 256 8.03 -9.39 -14.56
C ARG A 256 9.40 -8.99 -15.09
N ASP A 257 10.25 -8.47 -14.21
CA ASP A 257 11.65 -8.25 -14.55
C ASP A 257 12.41 -9.58 -14.50
N ARG A 258 13.07 -9.91 -15.59
CA ARG A 258 13.80 -11.16 -15.77
C ARG A 258 15.09 -11.19 -14.95
N ILE A 259 15.65 -10.02 -14.62
CA ILE A 259 16.91 -9.87 -13.86
C ILE A 259 16.65 -10.08 -12.37
N SER A 260 15.72 -9.31 -11.78
CA SER A 260 15.37 -9.43 -10.36
C SER A 260 14.43 -10.61 -10.06
N GLY A 261 13.65 -11.04 -11.05
CA GLY A 261 12.59 -12.03 -10.89
C GLY A 261 11.30 -11.48 -10.26
N VAL A 262 11.24 -10.17 -9.98
CA VAL A 262 10.15 -9.47 -9.29
C VAL A 262 9.01 -9.13 -10.26
N GLU A 263 7.76 -9.23 -9.78
CA GLU A 263 6.58 -8.74 -10.50
C GLU A 263 6.38 -7.24 -10.24
N PHE A 264 6.04 -6.50 -11.29
CA PHE A 264 5.82 -5.07 -11.28
C PHE A 264 4.42 -4.72 -11.79
N ASP A 265 3.77 -3.81 -11.09
CA ASP A 265 2.48 -3.23 -11.47
C ASP A 265 2.67 -1.75 -11.80
N LEU A 266 2.63 -1.40 -13.08
CA LEU A 266 2.77 -0.02 -13.56
C LEU A 266 1.41 0.62 -13.82
N ASN A 267 1.09 1.69 -13.09
CA ASN A 267 -0.07 2.54 -13.34
C ASN A 267 0.35 3.88 -13.99
N PHE A 268 -0.64 4.64 -14.47
CA PHE A 268 -0.43 5.95 -15.08
C PHE A 268 -1.16 7.04 -14.31
N ASN A 269 -0.45 8.12 -13.98
CA ASN A 269 -0.93 9.35 -13.32
C ASN A 269 -1.76 9.11 -12.04
N ASN A 270 -1.59 7.98 -11.35
CA ASN A 270 -2.20 7.73 -10.04
C ASN A 270 -1.32 8.33 -8.92
N THR A 271 -1.16 9.64 -8.93
CA THR A 271 -0.27 10.38 -8.01
C THR A 271 -0.65 10.23 -6.54
N VAL A 272 -1.91 9.91 -6.24
CA VAL A 272 -2.38 9.57 -4.89
C VAL A 272 -1.63 8.36 -4.32
N GLY A 273 -1.24 7.39 -5.17
CA GLY A 273 -0.43 6.25 -4.74
C GLY A 273 0.95 6.65 -4.24
N ILE A 274 1.59 7.64 -4.87
CA ILE A 274 2.89 8.19 -4.46
C ILE A 274 2.73 8.89 -3.11
N ARG A 275 1.74 9.80 -2.97
CA ARG A 275 1.47 10.51 -1.70
C ARG A 275 1.23 9.55 -0.53
N ASN A 276 0.42 8.52 -0.75
CA ASN A 276 0.17 7.48 0.24
C ASN A 276 1.41 6.70 0.63
N THR A 277 2.31 6.43 -0.33
CA THR A 277 3.55 5.71 -0.06
C THR A 277 4.37 6.45 0.99
N PHE A 278 4.54 7.76 0.83
CA PHE A 278 5.35 8.56 1.76
C PHE A 278 4.62 8.86 3.07
N LEU A 279 3.29 9.07 3.06
CA LEU A 279 2.52 9.15 4.30
C LEU A 279 2.64 7.88 5.14
N LEU A 280 2.44 6.71 4.51
CA LEU A 280 2.57 5.42 5.18
C LEU A 280 4.01 5.14 5.61
N ARG A 281 5.00 5.56 4.81
CA ARG A 281 6.42 5.47 5.18
C ARG A 281 6.68 6.23 6.47
N THR A 282 6.22 7.46 6.60
CA THR A 282 6.38 8.22 7.84
C THR A 282 5.72 7.49 9.01
N TYR A 283 4.49 7.00 8.87
CA TYR A 283 3.85 6.18 9.92
C TYR A 283 4.63 4.90 10.25
N ALA A 284 5.31 4.28 9.29
CA ALA A 284 6.08 3.07 9.53
C ALA A 284 7.28 3.32 10.45
N PHE A 285 7.85 4.53 10.44
CA PHE A 285 9.06 4.87 11.20
C PHE A 285 8.82 5.84 12.36
N VAL A 286 7.60 6.38 12.50
CA VAL A 286 7.24 7.29 13.59
C VAL A 286 7.29 6.60 14.96
N GLU A 287 7.00 5.30 15.02
CA GLU A 287 7.03 4.52 16.26
C GLU A 287 7.39 3.04 15.98
N LYS A 288 8.22 2.46 16.84
CA LYS A 288 8.89 1.16 16.61
C LYS A 288 7.96 -0.06 16.54
N ARG A 289 6.78 -0.02 17.17
CA ARG A 289 5.80 -1.13 17.20
C ARG A 289 4.94 -1.18 15.94
N VAL A 290 4.84 -0.08 15.18
CA VAL A 290 3.97 0.00 13.99
C VAL A 290 4.33 -1.06 12.95
N ARG A 291 5.59 -1.15 12.53
CA ARG A 291 6.02 -2.08 11.48
C ARG A 291 5.81 -3.55 11.86
N PRO A 292 6.30 -4.05 13.01
CA PRO A 292 6.04 -5.43 13.43
C PRO A 292 4.55 -5.76 13.50
N LEU A 293 3.74 -4.85 14.05
CA LEU A 293 2.31 -5.04 14.20
C LEU A 293 1.60 -5.13 12.83
N VAL A 294 1.88 -4.21 11.91
CA VAL A 294 1.32 -4.24 10.55
C VAL A 294 1.73 -5.53 9.82
N LEU A 295 2.98 -5.95 9.93
CA LEU A 295 3.48 -7.15 9.23
C LEU A 295 2.84 -8.45 9.76
N VAL A 296 2.68 -8.60 11.08
CA VAL A 296 2.01 -9.78 11.64
C VAL A 296 0.52 -9.81 11.29
N ILE A 297 -0.16 -8.65 11.31
CA ILE A 297 -1.56 -8.52 10.91
C ILE A 297 -1.74 -8.83 9.42
N LYS A 298 -0.84 -8.37 8.54
CA LYS A 298 -0.87 -8.73 7.11
C LYS A 298 -0.71 -10.25 6.90
N LYS A 299 0.21 -10.88 7.63
CA LYS A 299 0.41 -12.35 7.55
C LYS A 299 -0.82 -13.11 8.06
N TRP A 300 -1.39 -12.68 9.20
CA TRP A 300 -2.63 -13.21 9.74
C TRP A 300 -3.78 -13.10 8.73
N ALA A 301 -4.06 -11.90 8.21
CA ALA A 301 -5.14 -11.68 7.26
C ALA A 301 -4.96 -12.49 5.96
N ASN A 302 -3.72 -12.66 5.50
CA ASN A 302 -3.41 -13.52 4.36
C ASN A 302 -3.66 -15.01 4.66
N HIS A 303 -3.23 -15.50 5.84
CA HIS A 303 -3.48 -16.87 6.27
C HIS A 303 -4.97 -17.21 6.35
N HIS A 304 -5.78 -16.25 6.83
CA HIS A 304 -7.24 -16.35 6.90
C HIS A 304 -7.96 -16.02 5.58
N CYS A 305 -7.22 -15.84 4.48
CA CYS A 305 -7.77 -15.57 3.15
C CYS A 305 -8.67 -14.31 3.06
N ILE A 306 -8.39 -13.29 3.87
CA ILE A 306 -9.14 -12.01 3.92
C ILE A 306 -8.32 -10.79 3.47
N ASN A 307 -7.16 -11.01 2.83
CA ASN A 307 -6.24 -9.97 2.35
C ASN A 307 -6.00 -10.05 0.82
N ASP A 308 -7.08 -10.08 0.05
CA ASP A 308 -7.05 -10.06 -1.42
C ASP A 308 -8.27 -9.31 -1.99
N ALA A 309 -8.04 -8.08 -2.43
CA ALA A 309 -9.09 -7.23 -3.01
C ALA A 309 -9.60 -7.74 -4.37
N SER A 310 -8.78 -8.49 -5.12
CA SER A 310 -9.22 -9.09 -6.39
C SER A 310 -10.27 -10.20 -6.16
N ARG A 311 -10.27 -10.80 -4.96
CA ARG A 311 -11.20 -11.83 -4.51
C ARG A 311 -12.32 -11.29 -3.61
N GLY A 312 -12.54 -9.98 -3.61
CA GLY A 312 -13.62 -9.31 -2.87
C GLY A 312 -13.38 -9.15 -1.36
N THR A 313 -12.13 -9.27 -0.90
CA THR A 313 -11.76 -9.09 0.52
C THR A 313 -10.95 -7.80 0.74
N LEU A 314 -10.31 -7.62 1.91
CA LEU A 314 -9.56 -6.41 2.21
C LEU A 314 -8.32 -6.31 1.33
N SER A 315 -8.00 -5.09 0.87
CA SER A 315 -6.66 -4.85 0.32
C SER A 315 -5.63 -4.72 1.44
N SER A 316 -4.37 -5.00 1.14
CA SER A 316 -3.28 -4.75 2.09
C SER A 316 -3.20 -3.28 2.52
N TYR A 317 -3.52 -2.34 1.62
CA TYR A 317 -3.57 -0.92 1.94
C TYR A 317 -4.71 -0.59 2.92
N THR A 318 -5.92 -1.13 2.69
CA THR A 318 -7.06 -0.99 3.61
C THR A 318 -6.72 -1.52 5.01
N LEU A 319 -6.07 -2.69 5.07
CA LEU A 319 -5.68 -3.30 6.33
C LEU A 319 -4.65 -2.44 7.08
N VAL A 320 -3.67 -1.84 6.37
CA VAL A 320 -2.72 -0.89 6.98
C VAL A 320 -3.45 0.30 7.58
N LEU A 321 -4.39 0.92 6.85
CA LEU A 321 -5.16 2.05 7.38
C LEU A 321 -6.00 1.67 8.61
N MET A 322 -6.57 0.47 8.63
CA MET A 322 -7.28 -0.06 9.80
C MET A 322 -6.36 -0.20 11.03
N VAL A 323 -5.11 -0.65 10.84
CA VAL A 323 -4.12 -0.73 11.92
C VAL A 323 -3.75 0.66 12.42
N LEU A 324 -3.44 1.59 11.50
CA LEU A 324 -3.09 2.96 11.87
C LEU A 324 -4.22 3.65 12.64
N HIS A 325 -5.46 3.52 12.16
CA HIS A 325 -6.64 4.05 12.86
C HIS A 325 -6.79 3.48 14.27
N TYR A 326 -6.61 2.17 14.45
CA TYR A 326 -6.66 1.57 15.78
C TYR A 326 -5.61 2.18 16.71
N LEU A 327 -4.37 2.31 16.24
CA LEU A 327 -3.27 2.91 17.02
C LEU A 327 -3.50 4.40 17.34
N GLN A 328 -4.17 5.15 16.47
CA GLN A 328 -4.53 6.55 16.66
C GLN A 328 -5.68 6.76 17.66
N THR A 329 -6.56 5.76 17.82
CA THR A 329 -7.81 5.90 18.58
C THR A 329 -7.80 5.18 19.94
N LEU A 330 -6.63 4.67 20.34
CA LEU A 330 -6.42 4.21 21.71
C LEU A 330 -6.53 5.38 22.70
N PRO A 331 -6.90 5.12 23.97
CA PRO A 331 -6.98 6.16 25.00
C PRO A 331 -5.70 6.99 25.12
N GLU A 332 -4.55 6.30 25.09
CA GLU A 332 -3.23 6.88 24.85
C GLU A 332 -2.80 6.47 23.44
N PRO A 333 -2.80 7.39 22.45
CA PRO A 333 -2.43 7.09 21.08
C PRO A 333 -1.00 6.55 20.96
N VAL A 334 -0.83 5.50 20.15
CA VAL A 334 0.50 4.94 19.85
C VAL A 334 1.19 5.75 18.75
N ILE A 335 0.42 6.40 17.88
CA ILE A 335 0.92 7.23 16.78
C ILE A 335 0.13 8.53 16.65
N PRO A 336 0.73 9.60 16.10
CA PRO A 336 0.08 10.90 15.93
C PRO A 336 -0.86 10.94 14.71
N CYS A 337 -1.39 12.13 14.40
CA CYS A 337 -2.18 12.40 13.20
C CYS A 337 -1.33 13.22 12.22
N LEU A 338 -0.49 12.57 11.42
CA LEU A 338 0.54 13.25 10.62
C LEU A 338 0.02 14.36 9.70
N GLN A 339 -1.13 14.18 9.05
CA GLN A 339 -1.70 15.22 8.17
C GLN A 339 -2.30 16.41 8.92
N ARG A 340 -2.61 16.25 10.21
CA ARG A 340 -3.08 17.35 11.08
C ARG A 340 -1.89 18.06 11.70
N ASP A 341 -0.91 17.28 12.15
CA ASP A 341 0.20 17.77 12.95
C ASP A 341 1.32 18.34 12.04
N TYR A 342 1.44 17.87 10.80
CA TYR A 342 2.40 18.33 9.77
C TYR A 342 1.73 18.55 8.41
N PRO A 343 0.77 19.49 8.28
CA PRO A 343 -0.02 19.66 7.07
C PRO A 343 0.79 20.05 5.84
N THR A 344 1.90 20.79 6.02
CA THR A 344 2.81 21.20 4.93
C THR A 344 3.53 20.01 4.31
N CYS A 345 3.93 19.01 5.12
CA CYS A 345 4.62 17.80 4.65
C CYS A 345 3.71 16.87 3.84
N PHE A 346 2.39 16.95 4.05
CA PHE A 346 1.40 16.06 3.45
C PHE A 346 0.29 16.82 2.71
N ASP A 347 0.59 18.01 2.18
CA ASP A 347 -0.37 18.79 1.41
C ASP A 347 -0.79 18.01 0.15
N PRO A 348 -2.10 17.74 -0.06
CA PRO A 348 -2.61 17.13 -1.28
C PRO A 348 -2.23 17.88 -2.56
N LYS A 349 -1.89 19.17 -2.47
CA LYS A 349 -1.49 20.03 -3.59
C LYS A 349 0.03 20.12 -3.79
N MET A 350 0.84 19.56 -2.90
CA MET A 350 2.30 19.57 -3.03
C MET A 350 2.73 18.98 -4.38
N ASP A 351 3.71 19.60 -5.05
CA ASP A 351 4.31 19.06 -6.26
C ASP A 351 4.76 17.61 -6.06
N ILE A 352 4.44 16.73 -7.01
CA ILE A 352 4.65 15.29 -6.86
C ILE A 352 6.13 14.91 -6.71
N HIS A 353 7.05 15.73 -7.21
CA HIS A 353 8.49 15.54 -7.07
C HIS A 353 9.03 15.90 -5.70
N LEU A 354 8.30 16.73 -4.93
CA LEU A 354 8.67 17.13 -3.58
C LEU A 354 8.11 16.19 -2.50
N VAL A 355 7.09 15.40 -2.83
CA VAL A 355 6.45 14.43 -1.91
C VAL A 355 7.45 13.50 -1.21
N PRO A 356 8.49 12.92 -1.87
CA PRO A 356 9.46 12.07 -1.20
C PRO A 356 10.24 12.77 -0.08
N SER A 357 10.53 14.06 -0.25
CA SER A 357 11.31 14.87 0.69
C SER A 357 10.45 15.58 1.73
N GLY A 358 9.13 15.63 1.55
CA GLY A 358 8.20 16.30 2.48
C GLY A 358 8.34 15.85 3.94
N PRO A 359 8.51 14.55 4.23
CA PRO A 359 8.65 14.06 5.60
C PRO A 359 10.01 14.24 6.27
N SER A 360 11.03 14.80 5.61
CA SER A 360 12.42 14.79 6.08
C SER A 360 12.63 15.45 7.45
N ASP A 361 11.81 16.46 7.77
CA ASP A 361 11.96 17.28 8.99
C ASP A 361 10.97 16.90 10.11
N ILE A 362 10.29 15.76 9.99
CA ILE A 362 9.33 15.31 11.01
C ILE A 362 10.10 14.70 12.19
N PRO A 363 9.97 15.25 13.42
CA PRO A 363 10.67 14.72 14.58
C PRO A 363 10.14 13.33 14.98
N ALA A 364 10.97 12.57 15.69
CA ALA A 364 10.54 11.30 16.27
C ALA A 364 9.39 11.50 17.26
N PHE A 365 8.37 10.65 17.17
CA PHE A 365 7.23 10.69 18.08
C PHE A 365 7.50 9.82 19.32
N VAL A 366 7.23 10.37 20.50
CA VAL A 366 7.32 9.63 21.77
C VAL A 366 5.92 9.26 22.23
N SER A 367 5.55 8.00 22.06
CA SER A 367 4.27 7.50 22.56
C SER A 367 4.29 7.32 24.08
N ARG A 368 3.22 7.78 24.75
CA ARG A 368 2.97 7.51 26.17
C ARG A 368 2.41 6.11 26.42
N ASN A 369 1.89 5.46 25.38
CA ASN A 369 1.30 4.14 25.46
C ASN A 369 2.38 3.06 25.69
N GLN A 370 2.23 2.27 26.75
CA GLN A 370 3.18 1.21 27.14
C GLN A 370 2.71 -0.22 26.77
N SER A 371 1.64 -0.36 25.99
CA SER A 371 1.10 -1.68 25.61
C SER A 371 2.13 -2.46 24.80
N SER A 372 2.28 -3.75 25.11
CA SER A 372 3.17 -4.64 24.36
C SER A 372 2.64 -4.89 22.94
N LEU A 373 3.48 -5.42 22.03
CA LEU A 373 3.02 -5.84 20.70
C LEU A 373 1.89 -6.88 20.76
N GLY A 374 1.94 -7.79 21.74
CA GLY A 374 0.90 -8.81 21.93
C GLY A 374 -0.43 -8.19 22.35
N ASP A 375 -0.40 -7.23 23.29
CA ASP A 375 -1.59 -6.51 23.75
C ASP A 375 -2.18 -5.66 22.62
N LEU A 376 -1.33 -4.98 21.84
CA LEU A 376 -1.78 -4.20 20.69
C LEU A 376 -2.44 -5.08 19.63
N PHE A 377 -1.91 -6.26 19.34
CA PHE A 377 -2.53 -7.16 18.38
C PHE A 377 -3.84 -7.75 18.90
N LEU A 378 -3.88 -8.20 20.16
CA LEU A 378 -5.11 -8.68 20.78
C LEU A 378 -6.19 -7.58 20.81
N GLY A 379 -5.81 -6.36 21.18
CA GLY A 379 -6.70 -5.20 21.20
C GLY A 379 -7.18 -4.78 19.81
N PHE A 380 -6.33 -4.90 18.78
CA PHE A 380 -6.74 -4.69 17.38
C PHE A 380 -7.83 -5.68 16.95
N LEU A 381 -7.64 -6.98 17.27
CA LEU A 381 -8.64 -8.01 16.98
C LEU A 381 -9.94 -7.73 17.73
N ARG A 382 -9.87 -7.41 19.03
CA ARG A 382 -11.03 -7.03 19.86
C ARG A 382 -11.77 -5.83 19.27
N TYR A 383 -11.04 -4.78 18.90
CA TYR A 383 -11.62 -3.53 18.43
C TYR A 383 -12.51 -3.76 17.22
N TYR A 384 -12.01 -4.49 16.21
CA TYR A 384 -12.77 -4.77 15.00
C TYR A 384 -13.78 -5.93 15.14
N ALA A 385 -13.62 -6.81 16.13
CA ALA A 385 -14.59 -7.86 16.45
C ALA A 385 -15.81 -7.33 17.19
N THR A 386 -15.65 -6.40 18.15
CA THR A 386 -16.70 -6.06 19.12
C THR A 386 -16.98 -4.57 19.31
N VAL A 387 -16.04 -3.68 18.99
CA VAL A 387 -16.15 -2.24 19.34
C VAL A 387 -16.57 -1.40 18.13
N PHE A 388 -15.90 -1.59 16.98
CA PHE A 388 -16.13 -0.80 15.78
C PHE A 388 -17.49 -1.14 15.15
N LYS A 389 -18.29 -0.09 14.86
CA LYS A 389 -19.63 -0.25 14.28
C LYS A 389 -19.60 -0.08 12.77
N TRP A 390 -19.39 -1.18 12.03
CA TRP A 390 -19.27 -1.23 10.57
C TRP A 390 -20.44 -0.55 9.81
N ASP A 391 -21.64 -0.62 10.35
CA ASP A 391 -22.87 -0.06 9.77
C ASP A 391 -22.99 1.45 10.00
N LYS A 392 -22.31 2.01 11.00
CA LYS A 392 -22.47 3.41 11.45
C LYS A 392 -21.24 4.28 11.28
N GLN A 393 -20.06 3.70 11.09
CA GLN A 393 -18.80 4.42 11.17
C GLN A 393 -17.94 4.27 9.90
N VAL A 394 -17.16 5.31 9.62
CA VAL A 394 -16.10 5.36 8.61
C VAL A 394 -14.77 5.55 9.32
N ILE A 395 -13.77 4.74 8.96
CA ILE A 395 -12.41 4.88 9.46
C ILE A 395 -11.74 6.08 8.76
N SER A 396 -11.14 7.00 9.50
CA SER A 396 -10.38 8.12 8.95
C SER A 396 -9.04 8.29 9.67
N VAL A 397 -7.96 7.87 9.00
CA VAL A 397 -6.58 8.09 9.46
C VAL A 397 -6.20 9.57 9.41
N ARG A 398 -6.73 10.30 8.41
CA ARG A 398 -6.53 11.75 8.24
C ARG A 398 -7.09 12.55 9.41
N MET A 399 -8.19 12.10 10.02
CA MET A 399 -8.81 12.76 11.18
C MET A 399 -8.46 12.07 12.51
N ALA A 400 -7.69 10.98 12.47
CA ALA A 400 -7.36 10.13 13.63
C ALA A 400 -8.59 9.77 14.47
N ARG A 401 -9.73 9.49 13.82
CA ARG A 401 -11.00 9.18 14.49
C ARG A 401 -11.96 8.43 13.58
N THR A 402 -13.05 7.94 14.17
CA THR A 402 -14.20 7.47 13.38
C THR A 402 -15.07 8.65 12.97
N LEU A 403 -15.59 8.61 11.75
CA LEU A 403 -16.59 9.55 11.25
C LEU A 403 -17.95 8.85 11.15
N PRO A 404 -19.07 9.55 11.31
CA PRO A 404 -20.38 8.96 11.05
C PRO A 404 -20.52 8.60 9.57
N LYS A 405 -21.11 7.45 9.29
CA LYS A 405 -21.41 7.00 7.94
C LYS A 405 -22.56 7.85 7.38
N SER A 406 -22.22 8.75 6.46
CA SER A 406 -23.21 9.59 5.78
C SER A 406 -23.94 8.82 4.68
N ASN A 407 -25.15 9.27 4.32
CA ASN A 407 -25.98 8.66 3.28
C ASN A 407 -25.54 9.05 1.85
N CYS A 408 -24.26 9.43 1.65
CA CYS A 408 -23.77 9.79 0.33
C CYS A 408 -23.36 8.54 -0.47
N LYS A 409 -23.35 8.64 -1.79
CA LYS A 409 -23.07 7.54 -2.73
C LYS A 409 -21.77 6.77 -2.45
N GLU A 410 -20.77 7.41 -1.86
CA GLU A 410 -19.47 6.78 -1.57
C GLU A 410 -19.56 5.72 -0.46
N TRP A 411 -20.36 5.99 0.58
CA TRP A 411 -20.45 5.17 1.79
C TRP A 411 -21.75 4.36 1.87
N LYS A 412 -22.80 4.85 1.21
CA LYS A 412 -24.10 4.18 1.15
C LYS A 412 -23.91 2.77 0.58
N ASP A 413 -24.58 1.80 1.20
CA ASP A 413 -24.58 0.39 0.80
C ASP A 413 -23.21 -0.32 0.85
N LYS A 414 -22.18 0.30 1.46
CA LYS A 414 -20.86 -0.35 1.66
C LYS A 414 -20.80 -1.04 3.01
N PHE A 415 -20.29 -2.27 3.05
CA PHE A 415 -20.14 -3.01 4.31
C PHE A 415 -19.01 -2.48 5.18
N ILE A 416 -17.89 -2.11 4.54
CA ILE A 416 -16.70 -1.59 5.20
C ILE A 416 -16.37 -0.23 4.59
N CYS A 417 -16.18 0.78 5.44
CA CYS A 417 -15.90 2.16 5.03
C CYS A 417 -14.58 2.63 5.61
N VAL A 418 -13.58 2.82 4.74
CA VAL A 418 -12.26 3.34 5.11
C VAL A 418 -11.92 4.50 4.18
N GLU A 419 -11.86 5.71 4.75
CA GLU A 419 -11.54 6.95 4.04
C GLU A 419 -10.08 6.93 3.57
N GLU A 420 -9.89 7.15 2.29
CA GLU A 420 -8.58 7.39 1.69
C GLU A 420 -8.06 8.78 2.12
N PRO A 421 -6.85 8.89 2.69
CA PRO A 421 -6.40 10.12 3.35
C PRO A 421 -6.24 11.37 2.46
N PHE A 422 -6.18 11.25 1.13
CA PHE A 422 -5.99 12.41 0.23
C PHE A 422 -7.26 12.76 -0.57
N ASN A 423 -7.94 11.76 -1.13
CA ASN A 423 -9.07 11.91 -2.05
C ASN A 423 -10.41 11.47 -1.47
N ARG A 424 -10.44 10.97 -0.22
CA ARG A 424 -11.64 10.62 0.55
C ARG A 424 -12.54 9.56 -0.09
N THR A 425 -12.00 8.73 -0.98
CA THR A 425 -12.72 7.56 -1.51
C THR A 425 -12.68 6.38 -0.53
N ASN A 426 -13.53 5.38 -0.74
CA ASN A 426 -13.50 4.15 0.05
C ASN A 426 -12.43 3.19 -0.47
N THR A 427 -11.45 2.88 0.37
CA THR A 427 -10.38 1.91 0.06
C THR A 427 -10.89 0.46 0.14
N ALA A 428 -11.90 0.19 0.96
CA ALA A 428 -12.49 -1.13 1.18
C ALA A 428 -13.61 -1.49 0.17
N ARG A 429 -13.73 -0.75 -0.94
CA ARG A 429 -14.78 -0.93 -1.96
C ARG A 429 -14.88 -2.33 -2.58
N ALA A 430 -13.80 -3.12 -2.51
CA ALA A 430 -13.78 -4.50 -2.98
C ALA A 430 -14.66 -5.43 -2.14
N VAL A 431 -14.91 -5.08 -0.87
CA VAL A 431 -15.81 -5.84 0.01
C VAL A 431 -17.25 -5.43 -0.25
N HIS A 432 -17.81 -5.94 -1.35
CA HIS A 432 -19.17 -5.67 -1.79
C HIS A 432 -20.12 -6.88 -1.69
N GLU A 433 -19.60 -8.06 -1.36
CA GLU A 433 -20.40 -9.26 -1.14
C GLU A 433 -20.63 -9.49 0.35
N ARG A 434 -21.89 -9.76 0.73
CA ARG A 434 -22.25 -10.04 2.13
C ARG A 434 -21.47 -11.23 2.70
N MET A 435 -21.30 -12.29 1.91
CA MET A 435 -20.54 -13.47 2.33
C MET A 435 -19.08 -13.14 2.69
N LYS A 436 -18.43 -12.27 1.89
CA LYS A 436 -17.06 -11.82 2.15
C LYS A 436 -16.98 -10.96 3.41
N PHE A 437 -17.95 -10.06 3.60
CA PHE A 437 -18.03 -9.25 4.80
C PHE A 437 -18.22 -10.09 6.08
N GLU A 438 -19.13 -11.05 6.06
CA GLU A 438 -19.33 -11.94 7.22
C GLU A 438 -18.11 -12.83 7.48
N ALA A 439 -17.43 -13.31 6.44
CA ALA A 439 -16.17 -14.06 6.59
C ALA A 439 -15.07 -13.21 7.26
N ILE A 440 -14.94 -11.94 6.88
CA ILE A 440 -14.01 -10.99 7.53
C ILE A 440 -14.36 -10.84 9.00
N LYS A 441 -15.63 -10.57 9.34
CA LYS A 441 -16.08 -10.45 10.73
C LYS A 441 -15.82 -11.72 11.55
N ALA A 442 -16.13 -12.89 10.98
CA ALA A 442 -15.90 -14.17 11.62
C ALA A 442 -14.41 -14.39 11.91
N ALA A 443 -13.51 -14.07 10.97
CA ALA A 443 -12.07 -14.18 11.18
C ALA A 443 -11.57 -13.29 12.33
N PHE A 444 -12.06 -12.05 12.44
CA PHE A 444 -11.75 -11.16 13.57
C PHE A 444 -12.25 -11.73 14.90
N ILE A 445 -13.51 -12.18 14.96
CA ILE A 445 -14.14 -12.71 16.18
C ILE A 445 -13.43 -13.98 16.66
N GLU A 446 -13.20 -14.93 15.76
CA GLU A 446 -12.58 -16.21 16.10
C GLU A 446 -11.12 -16.02 16.51
N SER A 447 -10.37 -15.21 15.76
CA SER A 447 -8.97 -14.92 16.11
C SER A 447 -8.86 -14.19 17.45
N TYR A 448 -9.77 -13.26 17.72
CA TYR A 448 -9.84 -12.58 19.02
C TYR A 448 -10.07 -13.61 20.15
N ARG A 449 -11.07 -14.48 20.00
CA ARG A 449 -11.38 -15.52 21.00
C ARG A 449 -10.22 -16.46 21.26
N LEU A 450 -9.62 -17.01 20.20
CA LEU A 450 -8.51 -17.95 20.31
C LEU A 450 -7.28 -17.29 20.94
N LEU A 451 -6.91 -16.09 20.50
CA LEU A 451 -5.74 -15.40 21.04
C LEU A 451 -5.97 -14.93 22.48
N GLN A 452 -7.19 -14.51 22.84
CA GLN A 452 -7.57 -14.19 24.22
C GLN A 452 -7.42 -15.40 25.14
N LEU A 453 -7.88 -16.58 24.71
CA LEU A 453 -7.89 -17.81 25.50
C LEU A 453 -6.49 -18.44 25.61
N ARG A 454 -5.78 -18.56 24.49
CA ARG A 454 -4.53 -19.34 24.40
C ARG A 454 -3.28 -18.50 24.61
N LYS A 455 -3.34 -17.19 24.34
CA LYS A 455 -2.19 -16.27 24.38
C LYS A 455 -0.99 -16.73 23.53
N ASP A 456 -1.24 -17.54 22.50
CA ASP A 456 -0.22 -18.03 21.57
C ASP A 456 -0.64 -17.73 20.13
N LEU A 457 0.27 -17.06 19.40
CA LEU A 457 0.10 -16.66 18.01
C LEU A 457 -0.10 -17.87 17.07
N ASN A 458 0.45 -19.05 17.40
CA ASN A 458 0.35 -20.23 16.54
C ASN A 458 -1.10 -20.70 16.29
N PHE A 459 -2.03 -20.39 17.20
CA PHE A 459 -3.45 -20.76 17.04
C PHE A 459 -4.19 -19.95 15.99
N ILE A 460 -3.70 -18.74 15.68
CA ILE A 460 -4.32 -17.87 14.67
C ILE A 460 -3.40 -17.63 13.46
N LEU A 461 -2.12 -17.98 13.58
CA LEU A 461 -1.11 -17.87 12.55
C LEU A 461 -0.04 -18.95 12.79
N PRO A 462 -0.28 -20.19 12.35
CA PRO A 462 0.68 -21.27 12.51
C PRO A 462 2.00 -20.93 11.83
N LYS A 463 3.13 -21.17 12.52
CA LYS A 463 4.44 -21.20 11.85
C LYS A 463 4.35 -22.27 10.76
N SER A 464 4.58 -21.89 9.50
CA SER A 464 4.61 -22.85 8.39
C SER A 464 5.51 -24.02 8.79
N LYS A 465 4.97 -25.24 8.88
CA LYS A 465 5.80 -26.44 8.97
C LYS A 465 6.76 -26.36 7.79
N GLN A 466 8.07 -26.26 8.04
CA GLN A 466 9.03 -26.66 7.03
C GLN A 466 8.57 -28.07 6.61
N MET A 467 8.26 -28.26 5.33
CA MET A 467 7.99 -29.60 4.81
C MET A 467 9.22 -30.43 5.15
N ALA A 468 9.10 -31.30 6.15
CA ALA A 468 10.12 -32.27 6.46
C ALA A 468 10.38 -33.05 5.17
N ARG A 469 11.61 -32.98 4.65
CA ARG A 469 12.05 -33.89 3.60
C ARG A 469 11.81 -35.31 4.12
N PRO A 470 11.20 -36.21 3.34
CA PRO A 470 11.17 -37.61 3.74
C PRO A 470 12.61 -38.08 3.91
N GLN A 471 12.94 -38.56 5.11
CA GLN A 471 14.18 -39.28 5.35
C GLN A 471 14.14 -40.52 4.45
N THR A 472 14.94 -40.52 3.39
CA THR A 472 15.22 -41.74 2.64
C THR A 472 15.98 -42.67 3.57
N ALA A 473 15.41 -43.85 3.83
CA ALA A 473 16.05 -44.91 4.59
C ALA A 473 17.41 -45.29 3.96
N PRO A 474 18.44 -45.58 4.77
CA PRO A 474 19.72 -46.06 4.24
C PRO A 474 19.52 -47.45 3.63
N ARG A 475 20.18 -47.67 2.48
CA ARG A 475 20.34 -49.01 1.89
C ARG A 475 21.38 -49.81 2.65
#